data_AF-A0A6P2C6H9-F1
#
_entry.id   AF-A0A6P2C6H9-F1
#
_cell.length_a   1.000
_cell.length_b   1.000
_cell.length_c   1.000
_cell.angle_alpha   90.00
_cell.angle_beta   90.00
_cell.angle_gamma   90.00
#
_symmetry.space_group_name_H-M   'P 1'
#
loop_
_entity.id
_entity.type
_entity.pdbx_description
1 polymer ?
#
loop_
_entity_poly.entity_id
_entity_poly.type
_entity_poly.pdbx_seq_one_letter_code
_entity_poly.pdbx_strand_id
1 'polypeptide(L)'
;MNTEERVTQLEDQIHGLQDQLADLHKQLAKAELDHWQGRVEDLEVQMHLGAVEATDKATAQMHKLRDRWADARRQLEESARTASSVADTVRAGLEKAFEDLRSALLESKSKLTSSGR
;
A
#
# COMPACT_ATOMS: atom_id res chain seq x y z
N MET A 1 -37.88 -30.56 2.81
CA MET A 1 -37.15 -29.29 2.94
C MET A 1 -38.15 -28.15 2.84
N ASN A 2 -38.48 -27.54 3.98
CA ASN A 2 -39.44 -26.45 4.10
C ASN A 2 -38.79 -25.10 3.76
N THR A 3 -39.60 -24.08 3.53
CA THR A 3 -39.18 -22.71 3.23
C THR A 3 -38.30 -22.13 4.33
N GLU A 4 -38.59 -22.42 5.60
CA GLU A 4 -37.78 -22.00 6.76
C GLU A 4 -36.37 -22.62 6.74
N GLU A 5 -36.26 -23.93 6.45
CA GLU A 5 -34.95 -24.60 6.33
C GLU A 5 -34.11 -24.02 5.20
N ARG A 6 -34.74 -23.58 4.10
CA ARG A 6 -34.06 -22.88 2.99
C ARG A 6 -33.58 -21.49 3.37
N VAL A 7 -34.36 -20.75 4.16
CA VAL A 7 -33.99 -19.40 4.63
C VAL A 7 -32.77 -19.51 5.55
N THR A 8 -32.79 -20.40 6.54
CA THR A 8 -31.64 -20.61 7.44
C THR A 8 -30.39 -21.04 6.66
N GLN A 9 -30.52 -21.95 5.69
CA GLN A 9 -29.39 -22.38 4.88
C GLN A 9 -28.82 -21.25 4.02
N LEU A 10 -29.66 -20.32 3.53
CA LEU A 10 -29.22 -19.16 2.78
C LEU A 10 -28.55 -18.11 3.68
N GLU A 11 -29.06 -17.91 4.90
CA GLU A 11 -28.46 -17.02 5.90
C GLU A 11 -27.06 -17.50 6.29
N ASP A 12 -26.88 -18.79 6.54
CA ASP A 12 -25.57 -19.38 6.84
C ASP A 12 -24.58 -19.25 5.67
N GLN A 13 -25.07 -19.41 4.43
CA GLN A 13 -24.25 -19.19 3.23
C GLN A 13 -23.85 -17.73 3.07
N ILE A 14 -24.77 -16.80 3.34
CA ILE A 14 -24.48 -15.36 3.28
C ILE A 14 -23.41 -14.99 4.31
N HIS A 15 -23.52 -15.49 5.53
CA HIS A 15 -22.50 -15.26 6.56
C HIS A 15 -21.14 -15.85 6.14
N GLY A 16 -21.12 -17.09 5.64
CA GLY A 16 -19.88 -17.72 5.16
C GLY A 16 -19.23 -16.96 3.99
N LEU A 17 -20.04 -16.43 3.06
CA LEU A 17 -19.56 -15.61 1.95
C LEU A 17 -19.04 -14.24 2.42
N GLN A 18 -19.67 -13.64 3.43
CA GLN A 18 -19.21 -12.39 4.03
C GLN A 18 -17.85 -12.57 4.72
N ASP A 19 -17.66 -13.67 5.45
CA ASP A 19 -16.38 -14.00 6.08
C ASP A 19 -15.28 -14.24 5.03
N GLN A 20 -15.59 -14.95 3.95
CA GLN A 20 -14.65 -15.15 2.83
C GLN A 20 -14.29 -13.85 2.12
N LEU A 21 -15.25 -12.95 1.92
CA LEU A 21 -15.00 -11.63 1.33
C LEU A 21 -14.08 -10.79 2.23
N ALA A 22 -14.31 -10.80 3.54
CA ALA A 22 -13.46 -10.09 4.49
C ALA A 22 -12.02 -10.62 4.46
N ASP A 23 -11.84 -11.94 4.41
CA ASP A 23 -10.52 -12.56 4.34
C ASP A 23 -9.81 -12.26 3.02
N LEU A 24 -10.52 -12.35 1.88
CA LEU A 24 -9.96 -12.02 0.57
C LEU A 24 -9.52 -10.56 0.47
N HIS A 25 -10.33 -9.62 0.97
CA HIS A 25 -9.94 -8.21 1.00
C HIS A 25 -8.68 -7.97 1.84
N LYS A 26 -8.54 -8.68 2.96
CA LYS A 26 -7.34 -8.62 3.79
C LYS A 26 -6.12 -9.17 3.06
N GLN A 27 -6.25 -10.31 2.39
CA GLN A 27 -5.17 -10.90 1.60
C GLN A 27 -4.75 -9.97 0.46
N LEU A 28 -5.72 -9.37 -0.25
CA LEU A 28 -5.45 -8.41 -1.31
C LEU A 28 -4.69 -7.19 -0.79
N ALA A 29 -5.16 -6.58 0.30
CA ALA A 29 -4.50 -5.42 0.89
C ALA A 29 -3.06 -5.74 1.32
N LYS A 30 -2.84 -6.94 1.89
CA LYS A 30 -1.48 -7.40 2.24
C LYS A 30 -0.59 -7.59 1.01
N ALA A 31 -1.12 -8.21 -0.05
CA ALA A 31 -0.36 -8.43 -1.29
C ALA A 31 0.00 -7.10 -1.97
N GLU A 32 -0.93 -6.14 -2.00
CA GLU A 32 -0.67 -4.78 -2.45
C GLU A 32 0.43 -4.14 -1.60
N LEU A 33 0.36 -4.28 -0.27
CA LEU A 33 1.39 -3.77 0.63
C LEU A 33 2.79 -4.32 0.31
N ASP A 34 2.89 -5.64 0.19
CA ASP A 34 4.18 -6.30 -0.06
C ASP A 34 4.72 -5.94 -1.46
N HIS A 35 3.85 -5.78 -2.47
CA HIS A 35 4.25 -5.38 -3.83
C HIS A 35 4.92 -4.00 -3.84
N TRP A 36 4.29 -3.02 -3.21
CA TRP A 36 4.82 -1.66 -3.18
C TRP A 36 6.07 -1.54 -2.30
N GLN A 37 6.19 -2.35 -1.23
CA GLN A 37 7.42 -2.43 -0.46
C GLN A 37 8.61 -2.82 -1.35
N GLY A 38 8.44 -3.85 -2.19
CA GLY A 38 9.50 -4.26 -3.12
C GLY A 38 9.88 -3.17 -4.13
N ARG A 39 8.92 -2.35 -4.59
CA ARG A 39 9.19 -1.20 -5.46
C ARG A 39 9.98 -0.10 -4.77
N VAL A 40 9.74 0.11 -3.48
CA VAL A 40 10.45 1.08 -2.65
C VAL A 40 11.89 0.64 -2.41
N GLU A 41 12.08 -0.64 -2.07
CA GLU A 41 13.41 -1.23 -1.90
C GLU A 41 14.24 -1.17 -3.20
N ASP A 42 13.63 -1.48 -4.35
CA ASP A 42 14.29 -1.34 -5.65
C ASP A 42 14.71 0.10 -5.95
N LEU A 43 13.84 1.07 -5.67
CA LEU A 43 14.16 2.49 -5.82
C LEU A 43 15.27 2.94 -4.86
N GLU A 44 15.29 2.42 -3.63
CA GLU A 44 16.35 2.71 -2.65
C GLU A 44 17.71 2.18 -3.13
N VAL A 45 17.73 0.97 -3.70
CA VAL A 45 18.93 0.39 -4.32
C VAL A 45 19.38 1.22 -5.52
N GLN A 46 18.48 1.65 -6.40
CA GLN A 46 18.82 2.49 -7.55
C GLN A 46 19.39 3.85 -7.13
N MET A 47 18.87 4.43 -6.04
CA MET A 47 19.41 5.66 -5.45
C MET A 47 20.79 5.44 -4.81
N HIS A 48 20.98 4.35 -4.05
CA HIS A 48 22.28 4.02 -3.43
C HIS A 48 23.36 3.70 -4.47
N LEU A 49 22.99 3.06 -5.58
CA LEU A 49 23.91 2.76 -6.68
C LEU A 49 24.22 3.98 -7.57
N GLY A 50 23.71 5.17 -7.21
CA GLY A 50 23.99 6.42 -7.91
C GLY A 50 23.34 6.54 -9.29
N ALA A 51 22.55 5.55 -9.72
CA ALA A 51 21.77 5.61 -10.96
C ALA A 51 20.69 6.71 -10.90
N VAL A 52 20.29 7.07 -9.69
CA VAL A 52 19.47 8.23 -9.36
C VAL A 52 20.25 9.01 -8.32
N GLU A 53 20.82 10.17 -8.65
CA GLU A 53 21.47 11.05 -7.67
C GLU A 53 20.48 11.36 -6.54
N ALA A 54 20.70 10.72 -5.39
CA ALA A 54 19.85 10.83 -4.22
C ALA A 54 20.07 12.22 -3.63
N THR A 55 19.14 13.13 -3.89
CA THR A 55 19.09 14.40 -3.15
C THR A 55 18.63 14.13 -1.72
N ASP A 56 19.08 14.93 -0.75
CA ASP A 56 18.62 14.83 0.65
C ASP A 56 17.08 14.81 0.76
N LYS A 57 16.40 15.51 -0.17
CA LYS A 57 14.94 15.51 -0.29
C LYS A 57 14.37 14.15 -0.69
N ALA A 58 14.98 13.45 -1.65
CA ALA A 58 14.56 12.11 -2.07
C ALA A 58 14.77 11.08 -0.95
N THR A 59 15.92 11.11 -0.28
CA THR A 59 16.21 10.27 0.89
C THR A 59 15.22 10.51 2.02
N ALA A 60 14.89 11.77 2.31
CA ALA A 60 13.89 12.12 3.32
C ALA A 60 12.48 11.64 2.97
N GLN A 61 12.06 11.71 1.70
CA GLN A 61 10.77 11.17 1.27
C GLN A 61 10.75 9.64 1.32
N MET A 62 11.87 8.99 1.02
CA MET A 62 12.01 7.54 1.12
C MET A 62 11.84 7.05 2.56
N HIS A 63 12.49 7.72 3.52
CA HIS A 63 12.29 7.42 4.94
C HIS A 63 10.83 7.59 5.39
N LYS A 64 10.18 8.69 4.98
CA LYS A 64 8.76 8.92 5.29
C LYS A 64 7.84 7.85 4.69
N LEU A 65 8.15 7.40 3.47
CA LEU A 65 7.40 6.34 2.81
C LEU A 65 7.54 5.02 3.56
N ARG A 66 8.75 4.67 3.99
CA ARG A 66 9.03 3.47 4.79
C ARG A 66 8.30 3.50 6.14
N ASP A 67 8.31 4.64 6.83
CA ASP A 67 7.65 4.77 8.14
C ASP A 67 6.13 4.65 7.98
N ARG A 68 5.54 5.29 6.96
CA ARG A 68 4.13 5.12 6.60
C ARG A 68 3.79 3.67 6.24
N TRP A 69 4.73 2.95 5.62
CA TRP A 69 4.58 1.53 5.31
C TRP A 69 4.50 0.66 6.56
N ALA A 70 5.39 0.91 7.51
CA ALA A 70 5.40 0.20 8.79
C ALA A 70 4.11 0.44 9.58
N ASP A 71 3.63 1.69 9.58
CA ASP A 71 2.36 2.05 10.23
C ASP A 71 1.15 1.43 9.52
N ALA A 72 1.13 1.46 8.18
CA ALA A 72 0.11 0.81 7.36
C ALA A 72 0.02 -0.69 7.63
N ARG A 73 1.17 -1.38 7.67
CA ARG A 73 1.25 -2.81 7.95
C ARG A 73 0.74 -3.13 9.35
N ARG A 74 1.14 -2.34 10.36
CA ARG A 74 0.66 -2.47 11.74
C ARG A 74 -0.85 -2.26 11.82
N GLN A 75 -1.37 -1.22 11.16
CA GLN A 75 -2.80 -0.93 11.11
C GLN A 75 -3.59 -2.04 10.42
N LEU A 76 -3.07 -2.66 9.35
CA LEU A 76 -3.72 -3.80 8.69
C LEU A 76 -3.70 -5.07 9.54
N GLU A 77 -2.64 -5.30 10.31
CA GLU A 77 -2.55 -6.41 11.26
C GLU A 77 -3.48 -6.23 12.46
N GLU A 78 -3.58 -5.02 13.03
CA GLU A 78 -4.50 -4.68 14.12
C GLU A 78 -5.97 -4.59 13.66
N SER A 79 -6.20 -4.02 12.48
CA SER A 79 -7.54 -3.82 11.90
C SER A 79 -8.07 -5.03 11.15
N ALA A 80 -7.37 -6.17 11.20
CA ALA A 80 -7.89 -7.47 10.78
C ALA A 80 -9.22 -7.86 11.48
N ARG A 81 -9.64 -7.09 12.50
CA ARG A 81 -10.92 -7.22 13.22
C ARG A 81 -11.92 -6.10 12.90
N THR A 82 -11.58 -5.09 12.10
CA THR A 82 -12.41 -3.90 11.94
C THR A 82 -12.32 -3.32 10.52
N ALA A 83 -13.37 -3.59 9.73
CA ALA A 83 -13.84 -2.91 8.53
C ALA A 83 -12.86 -2.66 7.35
N SER A 84 -13.33 -3.02 6.15
CA SER A 84 -12.75 -2.71 4.83
C SER A 84 -12.25 -1.26 4.65
N SER A 85 -12.86 -0.29 5.35
CA SER A 85 -12.54 1.14 5.26
C SER A 85 -11.10 1.50 5.67
N VAL A 86 -10.46 0.73 6.56
CA VAL A 86 -9.08 1.01 6.98
C VAL A 86 -8.10 0.63 5.88
N ALA A 87 -8.34 -0.49 5.20
CA ALA A 87 -7.51 -0.94 4.08
C ALA A 87 -7.50 0.07 2.93
N ASP A 88 -8.66 0.65 2.59
CA ASP A 88 -8.74 1.67 1.54
C ASP A 88 -8.01 2.97 1.90
N THR A 89 -8.11 3.39 3.17
CA THR A 89 -7.40 4.59 3.67
C THR A 89 -5.89 4.38 3.65
N VAL A 90 -5.44 3.19 4.08
CA VAL A 90 -4.03 2.79 4.03
C VAL A 90 -3.53 2.79 2.59
N ARG A 91 -4.26 2.17 1.66
CA ARG A 91 -3.92 2.16 0.23
C ARG A 91 -3.74 3.57 -0.32
N ALA A 92 -4.71 4.45 -0.11
CA ALA A 92 -4.67 5.82 -0.60
C ALA A 92 -3.49 6.64 -0.02
N GLY A 93 -3.18 6.45 1.28
CA GLY A 93 -2.06 7.11 1.93
C GLY A 93 -0.70 6.70 1.36
N LEU A 94 -0.59 5.44 0.96
CA LEU A 94 0.62 4.86 0.37
C LEU A 94 0.81 5.25 -1.10
N GLU A 95 -0.27 5.27 -1.87
CA GLU A 95 -0.27 5.75 -3.25
C GLU A 95 0.21 7.21 -3.32
N LYS A 96 -0.34 8.08 -2.48
CA LYS A 96 0.09 9.48 -2.39
C LYS A 96 1.57 9.62 -2.01
N ALA A 97 2.04 8.83 -1.04
CA ALA A 97 3.43 8.87 -0.61
C ALA A 97 4.39 8.42 -1.73
N PHE A 98 3.96 7.46 -2.56
CA PHE A 98 4.71 7.04 -3.74
C PHE A 98 4.73 8.13 -4.83
N GLU A 99 3.61 8.82 -5.06
CA GLU A 99 3.57 9.96 -5.98
C GLU A 99 4.47 11.11 -5.55
N ASP A 100 4.50 11.42 -4.24
CA ASP A 100 5.39 12.43 -3.66
C ASP A 100 6.87 12.07 -3.90
N LEU A 101 7.24 10.79 -3.68
CA LEU A 101 8.59 10.29 -3.94
C LEU A 101 8.93 10.40 -5.44
N ARG A 102 8.04 9.93 -6.32
CA ARG A 102 8.24 10.01 -7.78
C ARG A 102 8.42 11.46 -8.24
N SER A 103 7.62 12.38 -7.72
CA SER A 103 7.71 13.80 -8.04
C SER A 103 9.03 14.41 -7.59
N ALA A 104 9.50 14.07 -6.38
CA ALA A 104 10.81 14.51 -5.88
C ALA A 104 11.97 13.98 -6.75
N LEU A 105 11.89 12.73 -7.21
CA LEU A 105 12.87 12.14 -8.11
C LEU A 105 12.88 12.82 -9.50
N LEU A 106 11.71 13.11 -10.06
CA LEU A 106 11.60 13.83 -11.34
C LEU A 106 12.11 15.28 -11.24
N GLU A 107 11.82 15.97 -10.13
CA GLU A 107 12.32 17.32 -9.87
C GLU A 107 13.85 17.36 -9.73
N SER A 108 14.43 16.34 -9.09
CA SER A 108 15.89 16.16 -9.02
C SER A 108 16.49 16.01 -10.42
N LYS A 109 15.90 15.13 -11.23
CA LYS A 109 16.36 14.84 -12.59
C LYS A 109 16.23 16.06 -13.53
N SER A 110 15.17 16.86 -13.42
CA SER A 110 14.96 18.02 -14.29
C SER A 110 15.97 19.15 -14.02
N LYS A 111 16.29 19.43 -12.75
CA LYS A 111 17.30 20.43 -12.35
C LYS A 111 18.69 20.10 -12.92
N LEU A 112 19.04 18.82 -12.98
CA LEU A 112 20.30 18.36 -13.58
C LEU A 112 20.35 18.63 -15.09
N THR A 113 19.24 18.42 -15.80
CA THR A 113 19.17 18.68 -17.26
C THR A 113 19.17 20.17 -17.62
N SER A 114 18.64 21.04 -16.74
CA SER A 114 18.62 22.49 -16.97
C SER A 114 19.92 23.19 -16.58
N SER A 115 20.72 22.63 -15.67
CA SER A 115 22.00 23.20 -15.23
C SER A 115 23.18 22.85 -16.15
N GLY A 116 22.97 21.99 -17.15
CA GLY A 116 23.99 21.54 -18.10
C GLY A 116 23.91 22.16 -19.50
N ARG A 117 23.19 23.28 -19.69
CA ARG A 117 23.17 24.06 -20.95
C ARG A 117 23.76 25.44 -20.77
#